data_AF-A0AA86MCD7-F1
#
_entry.id   AF-A0AA86MCD7-F1
#
_cell.length_a   1.000
_cell.length_b   1.000
_cell.length_c   1.000
_cell.angle_alpha   90.00
_cell.angle_beta   90.00
_cell.angle_gamma   90.00
#
_symmetry.space_group_name_H-M   'P 1'
#
loop_
_entity.id
_entity.type
_entity.pdbx_description
1 polymer ?
#
loop_
_entity_poly.entity_id
_entity_poly.type
_entity_poly.pdbx_seq_one_letter_code
_entity_poly.pdbx_strand_id
1 'polypeptide(L)'
;MKPIQLFIVTAAVTGVLTLTACTHMISRESSLPSWHPESLAAGRVDCSECHEDRVKGVLKPYAAFSHTPVFVRDHRYYAGQDDRLCASCHKRSFCYDCHANELEIKPSIMHGDRPDRQLVHRGDYLTRHQIDGRIDPTSCFRCHGRTNNEQCVACHR
;
A
#
# COMPACT_ATOMS: atom_id res chain seq x y z
N MET A 1 47.59 -13.19 -18.14
CA MET A 1 46.95 -12.13 -18.97
C MET A 1 47.94 -11.00 -19.15
N LYS A 2 48.02 -10.38 -20.34
CA LYS A 2 48.95 -9.26 -20.57
C LYS A 2 48.53 -8.06 -19.69
N PRO A 3 49.46 -7.28 -19.13
CA PRO A 3 49.15 -6.20 -18.18
C PRO A 3 48.15 -5.18 -18.74
N ILE A 4 48.18 -4.95 -20.04
CA ILE A 4 47.25 -4.07 -20.77
C ILE A 4 45.81 -4.60 -20.72
N GLN A 5 45.61 -5.91 -20.85
CA GLN A 5 44.27 -6.50 -20.81
C GLN A 5 43.67 -6.45 -19.40
N LEU A 6 44.50 -6.63 -18.36
CA LEU A 6 44.04 -6.52 -16.97
C LEU A 6 43.60 -5.08 -16.67
N PHE A 7 44.37 -4.08 -17.14
CA PHE A 7 44.05 -2.67 -16.95
C PHE A 7 42.74 -2.25 -17.63
N ILE A 8 42.51 -2.71 -18.87
CA ILE A 8 41.27 -2.44 -19.62
C ILE A 8 40.06 -3.05 -18.91
N VAL A 9 40.17 -4.29 -18.44
CA VAL A 9 39.07 -4.96 -17.73
C VAL A 9 38.77 -4.27 -16.41
N THR A 10 39.80 -3.90 -15.63
CA THR A 10 39.58 -3.17 -14.38
C THR A 10 38.92 -1.80 -14.61
N ALA A 11 39.37 -1.04 -15.62
CA ALA A 11 38.80 0.27 -15.93
C ALA A 11 37.34 0.17 -16.43
N ALA A 12 37.01 -0.86 -17.21
CA ALA A 12 35.64 -1.11 -17.66
C ALA A 12 34.73 -1.47 -16.48
N VAL A 13 35.20 -2.30 -15.53
CA VAL A 13 34.41 -2.69 -14.35
C VAL A 13 34.19 -1.51 -13.41
N THR A 14 35.21 -0.69 -13.13
CA THR A 14 35.00 0.54 -12.33
C THR A 14 34.11 1.54 -13.03
N GLY A 15 34.22 1.69 -14.36
CA GLY A 15 33.34 2.57 -15.15
C GLY A 15 31.87 2.13 -15.11
N VAL A 16 31.59 0.83 -15.20
CA VAL A 16 30.21 0.31 -15.08
C VAL A 16 29.68 0.50 -13.65
N LEU A 17 30.50 0.23 -12.63
CA LEU A 17 30.10 0.40 -11.23
C LEU A 17 29.78 1.87 -10.88
N THR A 18 30.59 2.83 -11.35
CA THR A 18 30.33 4.26 -11.10
C THR A 18 29.08 4.73 -11.83
N LEU A 19 28.83 4.29 -13.07
CA LEU A 19 27.60 4.63 -13.80
C LEU A 19 26.35 4.08 -13.10
N THR A 20 26.38 2.83 -12.60
CA THR A 20 25.25 2.27 -11.85
C THR A 20 25.02 2.94 -10.49
N ALA A 21 26.07 3.44 -9.83
CA ALA A 21 25.95 4.18 -8.58
C ALA A 21 25.31 5.56 -8.80
N CYS A 22 25.65 6.26 -9.89
CA CYS A 22 25.06 7.55 -10.23
C CYS A 22 23.56 7.44 -10.56
N THR A 23 23.11 6.36 -11.22
CA THR A 23 21.68 6.16 -11.49
C THR A 23 20.84 5.93 -10.24
N HIS A 24 21.42 5.40 -9.16
CA HIS A 24 20.71 5.20 -7.89
C HIS A 24 20.63 6.46 -7.00
N MET A 25 21.49 7.46 -7.22
CA MET A 25 21.46 8.72 -6.45
C MET A 25 20.51 9.76 -7.04
N ILE A 26 20.29 9.75 -8.35
CA ILE A 26 19.47 10.77 -9.04
C ILE A 26 17.96 10.52 -8.83
N SER A 27 17.53 9.31 -8.48
CA SER A 27 16.09 8.97 -8.35
C SER A 27 15.50 9.12 -6.95
N ARG A 28 16.14 9.84 -6.02
CA ARG A 28 15.54 10.18 -4.70
C ARG A 28 14.96 11.59 -4.67
N GLU A 29 14.38 12.05 -5.76
CA GLU A 29 13.60 13.28 -5.73
C GLU A 29 12.29 12.97 -4.99
N SER A 30 12.12 13.55 -3.80
CA SER A 30 10.85 13.56 -3.11
C SER A 30 9.81 14.06 -4.09
N SER A 31 8.88 13.19 -4.46
CA SER A 31 7.97 13.43 -5.58
C SER A 31 7.16 14.73 -5.41
N LEU A 32 7.01 15.24 -4.18
CA LEU A 32 6.28 16.46 -3.87
C LEU A 32 7.07 17.40 -2.95
N PRO A 33 7.04 18.73 -3.20
CA PRO A 33 7.57 19.73 -2.26
C PRO A 33 6.72 19.75 -0.98
N SER A 34 7.37 20.00 0.16
CA SER A 34 6.71 20.03 1.48
C SER A 34 5.83 21.27 1.72
N TRP A 35 5.69 22.15 0.73
CA TRP A 35 4.98 23.42 0.82
C TRP A 35 4.33 23.77 -0.53
N HIS A 36 3.23 24.51 -0.48
CA HIS A 36 2.53 25.01 -1.67
C HIS A 36 2.86 26.50 -1.85
N PRO A 37 3.16 26.97 -3.07
CA PRO A 37 3.52 28.37 -3.31
C PRO A 37 2.35 29.34 -3.10
N GLU A 38 1.12 28.89 -3.37
CA GLU A 38 -0.11 29.63 -3.08
C GLU A 38 -0.70 29.22 -1.73
N SER A 39 -1.38 30.12 -1.02
CA SER A 39 -2.13 29.76 0.19
C SER A 39 -3.34 28.89 -0.16
N LEU A 40 -3.43 27.70 0.43
CA LEU A 40 -4.58 26.82 0.29
C LEU A 40 -5.59 27.06 1.42
N ALA A 41 -6.87 26.82 1.15
CA ALA A 41 -7.91 26.91 2.17
C ALA A 41 -7.63 25.93 3.32
N ALA A 42 -7.99 26.31 4.55
CA ALA A 42 -7.85 25.45 5.71
C ALA A 42 -8.77 24.22 5.57
N GLY A 43 -8.19 23.03 5.47
CA GLY A 43 -8.96 21.78 5.40
C GLY A 43 -8.39 20.77 4.41
N ARG A 44 -9.25 19.85 3.96
CA ARG A 44 -8.91 18.92 2.86
C ARG A 44 -8.99 19.71 1.56
N VAL A 45 -7.86 19.84 0.87
CA VAL A 45 -7.77 20.50 -0.42
C VAL A 45 -7.95 19.45 -1.52
N ASP A 46 -8.77 19.76 -2.53
CA ASP A 46 -8.84 18.94 -3.73
C ASP A 46 -7.73 19.37 -4.70
N CYS A 47 -6.71 18.52 -4.84
CA CYS A 47 -5.58 18.80 -5.71
C CYS A 47 -6.00 18.90 -7.19
N SER A 48 -7.11 18.25 -7.58
CA SER A 48 -7.57 18.19 -8.97
C SER A 48 -8.16 19.49 -9.48
N GLU A 49 -8.59 20.40 -8.59
CA GLU A 49 -9.08 21.73 -8.97
C GLU A 49 -8.04 22.54 -9.75
N CYS A 50 -6.75 22.34 -9.44
CA CYS A 50 -5.63 23.03 -10.07
C CYS A 50 -4.66 22.08 -10.82
N HIS A 51 -4.71 20.77 -10.55
CA HIS A 51 -3.84 19.76 -11.15
C HIS A 51 -4.63 18.66 -11.87
N GLU A 52 -5.32 19.02 -12.96
CA GLU A 52 -6.08 18.05 -13.76
C GLU A 52 -5.17 17.01 -14.45
N ASP A 53 -4.10 17.45 -15.12
CA ASP A 53 -3.24 16.57 -15.94
C ASP A 53 -1.74 16.86 -15.82
N ARG A 54 -1.37 17.75 -14.88
CA ARG A 54 -0.03 18.31 -14.79
C ARG A 54 0.52 18.22 -13.39
N VAL A 55 0.82 16.99 -13.01
CA VAL A 55 2.12 16.83 -12.40
C VAL A 55 3.11 16.43 -13.47
N LYS A 56 3.54 17.43 -14.26
CA LYS A 56 4.64 17.22 -15.21
C LYS A 56 5.91 16.97 -14.40
N GLY A 57 6.47 15.76 -14.56
CA GLY A 57 7.62 15.26 -13.80
C GLY A 57 7.50 13.74 -13.55
N VAL A 58 8.16 13.23 -12.51
CA VAL A 58 8.10 11.81 -12.09
C VAL A 58 6.71 11.40 -11.56
N LEU A 59 5.80 12.36 -11.41
CA LEU A 59 4.50 12.13 -10.82
C LEU A 59 3.47 11.64 -11.84
N LYS A 60 2.79 10.56 -11.48
CA LYS A 60 1.71 9.98 -12.28
C LYS A 60 0.42 10.79 -12.11
N PRO A 61 -0.49 10.80 -13.10
CA PRO A 61 -1.80 11.45 -12.99
C PRO A 61 -2.57 10.98 -11.75
N TYR A 62 -3.49 11.79 -11.22
CA TYR A 62 -4.32 11.40 -10.07
C TYR A 62 -5.07 10.08 -10.31
N ALA A 63 -5.55 9.86 -11.54
CA ALA A 63 -6.16 8.61 -11.97
C ALA A 63 -5.23 7.38 -11.86
N ALA A 64 -3.90 7.58 -11.82
CA ALA A 64 -2.94 6.51 -11.59
C ALA A 64 -2.89 6.05 -10.13
N PHE A 65 -3.41 6.84 -9.18
CA PHE A 65 -3.56 6.49 -7.76
C PHE A 65 -4.95 5.86 -7.51
N SER A 66 -5.20 4.75 -8.21
CA SER A 66 -6.47 4.02 -8.09
C SER A 66 -6.51 3.19 -6.81
N HIS A 67 -7.46 3.50 -5.92
CA HIS A 67 -7.70 2.80 -4.66
C HIS A 67 -8.54 1.52 -4.83
N THR A 68 -8.34 0.78 -5.92
CA THR A 68 -9.05 -0.49 -6.14
C THR A 68 -8.86 -1.47 -4.96
N PRO A 69 -9.72 -2.47 -4.77
CA PRO A 69 -9.51 -3.50 -3.76
C PRO A 69 -8.14 -4.21 -3.89
N VAL A 70 -7.62 -4.30 -5.12
CA VAL A 70 -6.27 -4.82 -5.38
C VAL A 70 -5.20 -3.91 -4.77
N PHE A 71 -5.32 -2.59 -4.94
CA PHE A 71 -4.43 -1.64 -4.28
C PHE A 71 -4.50 -1.78 -2.76
N VAL A 72 -5.71 -1.86 -2.17
CA VAL A 72 -5.87 -2.00 -0.72
C VAL A 72 -5.20 -3.27 -0.19
N ARG A 73 -5.26 -4.38 -0.94
CA ARG A 73 -4.55 -5.62 -0.60
C ARG A 73 -3.02 -5.46 -0.70
N ASP A 74 -2.55 -4.78 -1.73
CA ASP A 74 -1.14 -4.72 -2.11
C ASP A 74 -0.43 -3.43 -1.63
N HIS A 75 -1.12 -2.58 -0.85
CA HIS A 75 -0.65 -1.25 -0.43
C HIS A 75 0.71 -1.30 0.28
N ARG A 76 1.01 -2.41 0.97
CA ARG A 76 2.30 -2.63 1.64
C ARG A 76 3.51 -2.48 0.71
N TYR A 77 3.37 -2.87 -0.57
CA TYR A 77 4.47 -2.78 -1.52
C TYR A 77 4.71 -1.31 -1.89
N TYR A 78 3.64 -0.54 -2.09
CA TYR A 78 3.72 0.89 -2.39
C TYR A 78 4.24 1.69 -1.19
N ALA A 79 3.69 1.43 0.00
CA ALA A 79 4.13 2.06 1.24
C ALA A 79 5.60 1.74 1.58
N GLY A 80 6.06 0.53 1.28
CA GLY A 80 7.47 0.16 1.45
C GLY A 80 8.43 0.83 0.46
N GLN A 81 7.93 1.35 -0.67
CA GLN A 81 8.74 2.14 -1.61
C GLN A 81 8.80 3.62 -1.20
N ASP A 82 7.65 4.25 -0.97
CA ASP A 82 7.58 5.64 -0.55
C ASP A 82 6.25 5.94 0.16
N ASP A 83 6.25 5.93 1.49
CA ASP A 83 5.10 6.25 2.32
C ASP A 83 4.75 7.76 2.32
N ARG A 84 5.72 8.62 2.00
CA ARG A 84 5.52 10.07 1.94
C ARG A 84 4.55 10.46 0.84
N LEU A 85 4.48 9.66 -0.23
CA LEU A 85 3.51 9.83 -1.30
C LEU A 85 2.07 9.68 -0.78
N CYS A 86 1.82 8.81 0.20
CA CYS A 86 0.50 8.70 0.81
C CYS A 86 0.16 9.94 1.66
N ALA A 87 1.19 10.52 2.29
CA ALA A 87 1.06 11.70 3.14
C ALA A 87 0.67 12.99 2.38
N SER A 88 0.72 12.98 1.04
CA SER A 88 0.24 14.09 0.23
C SER A 88 -1.28 14.25 0.27
N CYS A 89 -2.01 13.14 0.47
CA CYS A 89 -3.47 13.12 0.48
C CYS A 89 -4.04 12.67 1.84
N HIS A 90 -3.29 11.84 2.59
CA HIS A 90 -3.73 11.25 3.84
C HIS A 90 -2.92 11.75 5.04
N LYS A 91 -3.57 11.91 6.19
CA LYS A 91 -2.86 12.14 7.45
C LYS A 91 -2.11 10.88 7.87
N ARG A 92 -0.94 11.01 8.52
CA ARG A 92 -0.19 9.85 9.05
C ARG A 92 -1.00 8.98 10.01
N SER A 93 -1.98 9.55 10.70
CA SER A 93 -2.90 8.80 11.56
C SER A 93 -3.66 7.70 10.82
N PHE A 94 -3.91 7.86 9.51
CA PHE A 94 -4.56 6.83 8.69
C PHE A 94 -3.78 5.52 8.68
N CYS A 95 -2.45 5.56 8.68
CA CYS A 95 -1.62 4.37 8.76
C CYS A 95 -1.77 3.69 10.13
N TYR A 96 -1.94 4.49 11.19
CA TYR A 96 -2.03 4.01 12.56
C TYR A 96 -3.33 3.28 12.86
N ASP A 97 -4.41 3.58 12.15
CA ASP A 97 -5.70 2.86 12.25
C ASP A 97 -5.57 1.34 12.04
N CYS A 98 -4.48 0.87 11.44
CA CYS A 98 -4.19 -0.56 11.25
C CYS A 98 -2.80 -0.99 11.74
N HIS A 99 -1.81 -0.11 11.69
CA HIS A 99 -0.42 -0.44 12.05
C HIS A 99 -0.05 -0.12 13.50
N ALA A 100 -0.95 0.51 14.28
CA ALA A 100 -0.71 0.69 15.70
C ALA A 100 -1.05 -0.60 16.47
N ASN A 101 -0.13 -1.02 17.35
CA ASN A 101 -0.25 -2.27 18.12
C ASN A 101 -1.18 -2.15 19.35
N GLU A 102 -1.70 -0.95 19.63
CA GLU A 102 -2.44 -0.63 20.87
C GLU A 102 -3.70 0.20 20.59
N LEU A 103 -4.40 -0.09 19.49
CA LEU A 103 -5.73 0.49 19.30
C LEU A 103 -6.73 -0.16 20.25
N GLU A 104 -7.54 0.66 20.93
CA GLU A 104 -8.66 0.21 21.76
C GLU A 104 -9.67 -0.62 20.95
N ILE A 105 -9.79 -0.32 19.65
CA ILE A 105 -10.73 -0.96 18.73
C ILE A 105 -9.95 -1.70 17.64
N LYS A 106 -10.27 -2.98 17.45
CA LYS A 106 -9.69 -3.79 16.37
C LYS A 106 -10.01 -3.16 15.01
N PRO A 107 -9.04 -3.10 14.07
CA PRO A 107 -9.26 -2.52 12.73
C PRO A 107 -10.44 -3.11 11.97
N SER A 108 -10.78 -4.38 12.22
CA SER A 108 -11.92 -5.06 11.59
C SER A 108 -13.29 -4.66 12.13
N ILE A 109 -13.32 -4.03 13.29
CA ILE A 109 -14.50 -3.37 13.84
C ILE A 109 -14.53 -1.92 13.38
N MET A 110 -13.39 -1.21 13.47
CA MET A 110 -13.26 0.19 13.04
C MET A 110 -13.62 0.40 11.56
N HIS A 111 -13.28 -0.56 10.69
CA HIS A 111 -13.51 -0.49 9.25
C HIS A 111 -14.35 -1.66 8.72
N GLY A 112 -15.26 -2.21 9.53
CA GLY A 112 -16.04 -3.40 9.17
C GLY A 112 -17.04 -3.19 8.02
N ASP A 113 -17.44 -1.95 7.79
CA ASP A 113 -18.37 -1.51 6.74
C ASP A 113 -17.70 -1.33 5.36
N ARG A 114 -16.36 -1.38 5.29
CA ARG A 114 -15.60 -1.14 4.07
C ARG A 114 -15.60 -2.34 3.12
N PRO A 115 -16.19 -2.21 1.91
CA PRO A 115 -16.29 -3.32 0.95
C PRO A 115 -14.96 -3.63 0.25
N ASP A 116 -14.04 -2.66 0.20
CA ASP A 116 -12.69 -2.79 -0.36
C ASP A 116 -11.75 -3.62 0.54
N ARG A 117 -12.11 -3.81 1.81
CA ARG A 117 -11.34 -4.60 2.77
C ARG A 117 -11.90 -6.02 2.85
N GLN A 118 -11.12 -6.97 2.34
CA GLN A 118 -11.44 -8.40 2.46
C GLN A 118 -11.06 -8.92 3.85
N LEU A 119 -11.82 -8.49 4.86
CA LEU A 119 -11.66 -8.97 6.23
C LEU A 119 -12.65 -10.11 6.49
N VAL A 120 -12.13 -11.28 6.84
CA VAL A 120 -12.95 -12.47 7.15
C VAL A 120 -13.69 -12.29 8.48
N HIS A 121 -13.19 -11.44 9.38
CA HIS A 121 -13.82 -11.16 10.68
C HIS A 121 -14.14 -9.67 10.85
N ARG A 122 -15.02 -9.16 10.00
CA ARG A 122 -15.59 -7.81 10.10
C ARG A 122 -16.78 -7.77 11.06
N GLY A 123 -17.11 -6.59 11.55
CA GLY A 123 -18.16 -6.41 12.56
C GLY A 123 -19.54 -6.95 12.19
N ASP A 124 -19.84 -7.08 10.88
CA ASP A 124 -21.11 -7.59 10.34
C ASP A 124 -21.02 -9.03 9.82
N TYR A 125 -19.98 -9.78 10.19
CA TYR A 125 -19.69 -11.07 9.56
C TYR A 125 -20.85 -12.07 9.61
N LEU A 126 -21.69 -12.06 10.65
CA LEU A 126 -22.85 -12.98 10.74
C LEU A 126 -23.82 -12.83 9.56
N THR A 127 -24.06 -11.60 9.08
CA THR A 127 -24.93 -11.34 7.93
C THR A 127 -24.30 -11.84 6.62
N ARG A 128 -22.97 -11.80 6.55
CA ARG A 128 -22.15 -12.19 5.40
C ARG A 128 -21.82 -13.69 5.37
N HIS A 129 -21.80 -14.34 6.53
CA HIS A 129 -21.35 -15.73 6.74
C HIS A 129 -22.00 -16.70 5.75
N GLN A 130 -23.30 -16.56 5.48
CA GLN A 130 -24.01 -17.40 4.53
C GLN A 130 -23.48 -17.28 3.08
N ILE A 131 -23.00 -16.10 2.69
CA ILE A 131 -22.47 -15.81 1.36
C ILE A 131 -21.04 -16.36 1.28
N ASP A 132 -20.18 -15.94 2.22
CA ASP A 132 -18.77 -16.32 2.20
C ASP A 132 -18.60 -17.84 2.41
N GLY A 133 -19.38 -18.43 3.32
CA GLY A 133 -19.41 -19.88 3.54
C GLY A 133 -20.02 -20.69 2.38
N ARG A 134 -20.81 -20.06 1.50
CA ARG A 134 -21.27 -20.70 0.25
C ARG A 134 -20.22 -20.61 -0.86
N ILE A 135 -19.50 -19.49 -0.93
CA ILE A 135 -18.46 -19.26 -1.94
C ILE A 135 -17.25 -20.16 -1.68
N ASP A 136 -16.70 -20.12 -0.47
CA ASP A 136 -15.54 -20.91 -0.07
C ASP A 136 -15.52 -21.18 1.44
N PRO A 137 -16.20 -22.24 1.92
CA PRO A 137 -16.16 -22.62 3.33
C PRO A 137 -14.76 -23.10 3.76
N THR A 138 -13.91 -23.51 2.83
CA THR A 138 -12.57 -24.03 3.14
C THR A 138 -11.59 -22.94 3.54
N SER A 139 -11.83 -21.69 3.12
CA SER A 139 -11.06 -20.52 3.52
C SER A 139 -10.94 -20.37 5.05
N CYS A 140 -12.01 -20.72 5.78
CA CYS A 140 -12.10 -20.65 7.23
C CYS A 140 -11.21 -21.69 7.92
N PHE A 141 -11.03 -22.85 7.31
CA PHE A 141 -10.36 -24.00 7.93
C PHE A 141 -8.87 -23.79 8.15
N ARG A 142 -8.27 -22.84 7.43
CA ARG A 142 -6.86 -22.47 7.58
C ARG A 142 -6.53 -21.96 8.99
N CYS A 143 -7.47 -21.26 9.61
CA CYS A 143 -7.31 -20.70 10.96
C CYS A 143 -8.15 -21.44 11.99
N HIS A 144 -9.35 -21.89 11.62
CA HIS A 144 -10.31 -22.50 12.55
C HIS A 144 -10.25 -24.04 12.59
N GLY A 145 -9.42 -24.69 11.76
CA GLY A 145 -9.33 -26.14 11.71
C GLY A 145 -10.40 -26.79 10.82
N ARG A 146 -10.52 -28.12 10.90
CA ARG A 146 -11.30 -28.94 9.95
C ARG A 146 -12.82 -28.65 10.01
N THR A 147 -13.54 -29.13 9.00
CA THR A 147 -15.02 -29.14 8.95
C THR A 147 -15.61 -29.68 10.25
N ASN A 148 -16.64 -29.02 10.79
CA ASN A 148 -17.30 -29.30 12.08
C ASN A 148 -16.46 -29.00 13.33
N ASN A 149 -15.64 -27.95 13.29
CA ASN A 149 -15.06 -27.39 14.50
C ASN A 149 -16.12 -26.76 15.42
N GLU A 150 -15.70 -26.42 16.64
CA GLU A 150 -16.54 -25.83 17.69
C GLU A 150 -17.28 -24.56 17.24
N GLN A 151 -16.68 -23.77 16.34
CA GLN A 151 -17.30 -22.55 15.82
C GLN A 151 -18.45 -22.85 14.84
N CYS A 152 -18.30 -23.86 13.97
CA CYS A 152 -19.33 -24.22 12.99
C CYS A 152 -20.53 -24.93 13.66
N VAL A 153 -20.26 -25.88 14.57
CA VAL A 153 -21.30 -26.71 15.22
C VAL A 153 -22.19 -25.92 16.18
N ALA A 154 -21.78 -24.71 16.56
CA ALA A 154 -22.61 -23.78 17.34
C ALA A 154 -23.94 -23.46 16.62
N CYS A 155 -23.92 -23.39 15.28
CA CYS A 155 -25.09 -23.05 14.47
C CYS A 155 -25.47 -24.13 13.44
N HIS A 156 -24.54 -25.01 13.04
CA HIS A 156 -24.73 -26.05 12.02
C HIS A 156 -24.60 -27.44 12.66
N ARG A 157 -25.72 -27.96 13.18
CA ARG A 157 -25.79 -29.32 13.76
C ARG A 157 -26.30 -30.33 12.75
#